data_AF-A0A8H7EHQ0-F1
#
_entry.id   AF-A0A8H7EHQ0-F1
#
_cell.length_a   1.000
_cell.length_b   1.000
_cell.length_c   1.000
_cell.angle_alpha   90.00
_cell.angle_beta   90.00
_cell.angle_gamma   90.00
#
_symmetry.space_group_name_H-M   'P 1'
#
loop_
_entity.id
_entity.type
_entity.pdbx_description
1 polymer ?
#
loop_
_entity_poly.entity_id
_entity_poly.type
_entity_poly.pdbx_seq_one_letter_code
_entity_poly.pdbx_strand_id
1 'polypeptide(L)'
;MALQNFDPDAFFEDWSEEKYSPSCSGKVLAQCIGESFGIPPTDKYVYRAQAETTLHATQRAIEAKRSHGLHGWYHDNGGKPIEPPHPSLEEIQAYTFLFSPQNNLPTALNNFAKSAKADTLRKSIGNHLNDRLFNKSTNLIPSKRDPKKPARQHKNPYLDLWKYSCEELEWAGPLPSGTYTRISHHILPIFYHHFGCVVPSYAALHVLAKLAQPAKPAKEDVLPILDIGSGNGYWTYMLRNFPIAHIGTSKPLDVRAIDNQISEYRVSWIKDTIITDGKEYLKKHEGGKGCVLLLVYPQATGGFTGPLLKAFQGDRIVVAGTQNGNGFTGFQDVIVDEWVEKNLKAFELTLRMPLPSFAGKDEALFVFERKK
;
A
#
# COMPACT_ATOMS: atom_id res chain seq x y z
N MET A 1 -12.14 21.43 1.98
CA MET A 1 -10.90 21.97 2.58
C MET A 1 -10.18 20.84 3.30
N ALA A 2 -8.85 20.81 3.24
CA ALA A 2 -8.05 19.92 4.07
C ALA A 2 -8.28 20.21 5.57
N LEU A 3 -8.07 19.21 6.42
CA LEU A 3 -8.23 19.35 7.87
C LEU A 3 -7.08 20.20 8.42
N GLN A 4 -7.37 21.47 8.74
CA GLN A 4 -6.36 22.45 9.18
C GLN A 4 -5.69 22.07 10.51
N ASN A 5 -6.40 21.37 11.39
CA ASN A 5 -5.94 21.04 12.75
C ASN A 5 -5.67 19.55 12.96
N PHE A 6 -5.43 18.78 11.89
CA PHE A 6 -5.06 17.37 12.04
C PHE A 6 -3.66 17.25 12.65
N ASP A 7 -3.55 16.51 13.74
CA ASP A 7 -2.29 16.16 14.39
C ASP A 7 -2.02 14.65 14.18
N PRO A 8 -1.06 14.29 13.31
CA PRO A 8 -0.73 12.90 13.01
C PRO A 8 -0.28 12.11 14.24
N ASP A 9 0.50 12.73 15.14
CA ASP A 9 1.08 12.04 16.29
C ASP A 9 0.02 11.79 17.36
N ALA A 10 -0.78 12.81 17.68
CA ALA A 10 -1.91 12.64 18.59
C ALA A 10 -2.92 11.61 18.06
N PHE A 11 -3.22 11.64 16.76
CA PHE A 11 -4.08 10.64 16.12
C PHE A 11 -3.49 9.24 16.24
N PHE A 12 -2.20 9.08 15.94
CA PHE A 12 -1.54 7.78 15.94
C PHE A 12 -1.43 7.21 17.36
N GLU A 13 -1.16 8.04 18.37
CA GLU A 13 -1.16 7.64 19.78
C GLU A 13 -2.53 7.17 20.25
N ASP A 14 -3.58 7.95 19.97
CA ASP A 14 -4.96 7.69 20.40
C ASP A 14 -5.67 6.57 19.62
N TRP A 15 -5.14 6.16 18.47
CA TRP A 15 -5.77 5.12 17.66
C TRP A 15 -5.78 3.75 18.35
N SER A 16 -6.97 3.16 18.41
CA SER A 16 -7.21 1.72 18.65
C SER A 16 -8.38 1.21 17.81
N GLU A 17 -8.40 -0.09 17.51
CA GLU A 17 -9.47 -0.72 16.73
C GLU A 17 -10.82 -0.62 17.49
N GLU A 18 -10.81 -0.82 18.81
CA GLU A 18 -11.99 -0.75 19.67
C GLU A 18 -12.63 0.65 19.67
N LYS A 19 -11.84 1.70 19.42
CA LYS A 19 -12.32 3.08 19.41
C LYS A 19 -12.81 3.51 18.03
N TYR A 20 -12.06 3.16 16.98
CA TYR A 20 -12.19 3.77 15.65
C TYR A 20 -12.32 2.78 14.48
N SER A 21 -12.25 1.46 14.69
CA SER A 21 -12.55 0.48 13.64
C SER A 21 -14.02 0.06 13.71
N PRO A 22 -14.78 0.09 12.58
CA PRO A 22 -16.14 -0.44 12.57
C PRO A 22 -16.23 -1.92 12.97
N SER A 23 -15.17 -2.70 12.73
CA SER A 23 -15.11 -4.13 13.09
C SER A 23 -15.12 -4.37 14.62
N CYS A 24 -14.75 -3.38 15.43
CA CYS A 24 -14.59 -3.56 16.90
C CYS A 24 -15.39 -2.56 17.74
N SER A 25 -15.62 -1.35 17.22
CA SER A 25 -16.24 -0.25 17.99
C SER A 25 -17.78 -0.30 18.06
N GLY A 26 -18.43 -1.11 17.22
CA GLY A 26 -19.89 -1.12 17.07
C GLY A 26 -20.47 0.10 16.34
N LYS A 27 -19.62 0.98 15.79
CA LYS A 27 -20.00 2.19 15.04
C LYS A 27 -19.92 1.94 13.53
N VAL A 28 -20.68 2.70 12.77
CA VAL A 28 -20.61 2.68 11.29
C VAL A 28 -19.36 3.42 10.79
N LEU A 29 -18.91 3.14 9.56
CA LEU A 29 -17.70 3.75 8.98
C LEU A 29 -17.73 5.28 9.03
N ALA A 30 -18.86 5.89 8.69
CA ALA A 30 -19.00 7.34 8.71
C ALA A 30 -18.73 7.94 10.10
N GLN A 31 -19.22 7.28 11.16
CA GLN A 31 -18.99 7.73 12.53
C GLN A 31 -17.53 7.49 12.95
N CYS A 32 -16.95 6.34 12.62
CA CYS A 32 -15.55 6.04 12.90
C CYS A 32 -14.58 7.06 12.28
N ILE A 33 -14.71 7.32 10.97
CA ILE A 33 -13.91 8.33 10.27
C ILE A 33 -14.19 9.75 10.80
N GLY A 34 -15.46 10.03 11.08
CA GLY A 34 -15.92 11.26 11.71
C GLY A 34 -15.16 11.57 12.99
N GLU A 35 -15.24 10.65 13.94
CA GLU A 35 -14.64 10.81 15.27
C GLU A 35 -13.12 10.74 15.24
N SER A 36 -12.53 9.85 14.44
CA SER A 36 -11.07 9.69 14.41
C SER A 36 -10.36 10.92 13.84
N PHE A 37 -10.96 11.57 12.84
CA PHE A 37 -10.36 12.74 12.19
C PHE A 37 -10.97 14.08 12.65
N GLY A 38 -11.86 14.09 13.64
CA GLY A 38 -12.53 15.31 14.11
C GLY A 38 -13.43 15.97 13.05
N ILE A 39 -14.02 15.15 12.16
CA ILE A 39 -14.92 15.60 11.09
C ILE A 39 -16.35 15.66 11.64
N PRO A 40 -17.07 16.80 11.51
CA PRO A 40 -18.42 16.91 12.01
C PRO A 40 -19.40 16.05 11.20
N PRO A 41 -20.48 15.50 11.79
CA PRO A 41 -21.48 14.73 11.07
C PRO A 41 -22.18 15.50 9.94
N THR A 42 -22.15 16.83 9.98
CA THR A 42 -22.73 17.72 8.95
C THR A 42 -21.79 18.01 7.78
N ASP A 43 -20.59 17.42 7.78
CA ASP A 43 -19.59 17.62 6.74
C ASP A 43 -20.09 17.23 5.34
N LYS A 44 -19.75 18.07 4.37
CA LYS A 44 -20.15 17.91 2.95
C LYS A 44 -18.94 17.80 2.03
N TYR A 45 -17.76 17.47 2.56
CA TYR A 45 -16.57 17.34 1.74
C TYR A 45 -16.77 16.26 0.67
N VAL A 46 -16.39 16.59 -0.56
CA VAL A 46 -16.43 15.69 -1.70
C VAL A 46 -15.05 15.08 -1.88
N TYR A 47 -14.97 13.78 -1.67
CA TYR A 47 -13.78 12.97 -1.89
C TYR A 47 -13.67 12.63 -3.37
N ARG A 48 -12.52 12.93 -3.97
CA ARG A 48 -12.30 12.78 -5.40
C ARG A 48 -11.20 11.77 -5.69
N ALA A 49 -11.49 10.81 -6.54
CA ALA A 49 -10.48 9.99 -7.20
C ALA A 49 -10.86 9.90 -8.69
N GLN A 50 -11.18 8.71 -9.21
CA GLN A 50 -11.82 8.56 -10.53
C GLN A 50 -13.31 8.93 -10.50
N ALA A 51 -13.95 8.75 -9.35
CA ALA A 51 -15.30 9.15 -9.08
C ALA A 51 -15.33 10.06 -7.84
N GLU A 52 -16.48 10.68 -7.59
CA GLU A 52 -16.72 11.54 -6.45
C GLU A 52 -17.67 10.87 -5.45
N THR A 53 -17.44 11.07 -4.16
CA THR A 53 -18.34 10.60 -3.10
C THR A 53 -18.29 11.55 -1.89
N THR A 54 -19.19 11.34 -0.93
CA THR A 54 -19.12 11.94 0.40
C THR A 54 -19.07 10.83 1.45
N LEU A 55 -18.77 11.18 2.70
CA LEU A 55 -18.76 10.19 3.78
C LEU A 55 -20.12 9.48 3.92
N HIS A 56 -21.21 10.26 3.85
CA HIS A 56 -22.59 9.75 3.93
C HIS A 56 -23.03 8.97 2.70
N ALA A 57 -22.62 9.40 1.49
CA ALA A 57 -22.90 8.63 0.27
C ALA A 57 -22.19 7.28 0.30
N THR A 58 -20.94 7.26 0.78
CA THR A 58 -20.18 6.02 0.99
C THR A 58 -20.85 5.11 1.99
N GLN A 59 -21.33 5.64 3.12
CA GLN A 59 -22.06 4.85 4.12
C GLN A 59 -23.33 4.20 3.55
N ARG A 60 -24.09 4.92 2.72
CA ARG A 60 -25.25 4.33 2.03
C ARG A 60 -24.85 3.23 1.03
N ALA A 61 -23.72 3.40 0.34
CA ALA A 61 -23.21 2.36 -0.57
C ALA A 61 -22.80 1.09 0.18
N ILE A 62 -22.18 1.24 1.36
CA ILE A 62 -21.86 0.15 2.28
C ILE A 62 -23.14 -0.59 2.71
N GLU A 63 -24.16 0.15 3.12
CA GLU A 63 -25.47 -0.40 3.51
C GLU A 63 -26.20 -1.10 2.37
N ALA A 64 -25.98 -0.68 1.12
CA ALA A 64 -26.53 -1.32 -0.07
C ALA A 64 -25.90 -2.70 -0.37
N LYS A 65 -24.74 -3.03 0.24
CA LYS A 65 -24.03 -4.30 0.07
C LYS A 65 -23.87 -4.65 -1.42
N ARG A 66 -24.28 -5.85 -1.82
CA ARG A 66 -24.15 -6.37 -3.20
C ARG A 66 -25.10 -5.72 -4.21
N SER A 67 -26.05 -4.90 -3.76
CA SER A 67 -27.03 -4.25 -4.63
C SER A 67 -26.32 -3.48 -5.74
N HIS A 68 -26.93 -3.46 -6.93
CA HIS A 68 -26.38 -2.78 -8.11
C HIS A 68 -24.95 -3.23 -8.49
N GLY A 69 -24.54 -4.44 -8.09
CA GLY A 69 -23.24 -5.02 -8.46
C GLY A 69 -22.05 -4.42 -7.72
N LEU A 70 -22.27 -3.71 -6.61
CA LEU A 70 -21.20 -3.02 -5.86
C LEU A 70 -20.12 -3.98 -5.31
N HIS A 71 -20.38 -5.28 -5.24
CA HIS A 71 -19.45 -6.33 -4.80
C HIS A 71 -19.06 -7.31 -5.92
N GLY A 72 -19.27 -6.95 -7.19
CA GLY A 72 -18.96 -7.80 -8.34
C GLY A 72 -17.45 -7.89 -8.62
N TRP A 73 -16.69 -8.54 -7.75
CA TRP A 73 -15.22 -8.55 -7.80
C TRP A 73 -14.64 -9.72 -8.60
N TYR A 74 -15.26 -10.90 -8.48
CA TYR A 74 -14.68 -12.14 -8.96
C TYR A 74 -15.37 -12.62 -10.23
N HIS A 75 -14.55 -12.83 -11.24
CA HIS A 75 -14.99 -13.25 -12.57
C HIS A 75 -14.21 -14.49 -13.01
N ASP A 76 -14.82 -15.31 -13.87
CA ASP A 76 -14.14 -16.37 -14.57
C ASP A 76 -13.26 -15.80 -15.70
N ASN A 77 -12.59 -16.68 -16.45
CA ASN A 77 -11.74 -16.26 -17.55
C ASN A 77 -12.52 -15.61 -18.72
N GLY A 78 -13.84 -15.81 -18.79
CA GLY A 78 -14.75 -15.19 -19.75
C GLY A 78 -15.40 -13.90 -19.26
N GLY A 79 -15.01 -13.40 -18.08
CA GLY A 79 -15.55 -12.17 -17.49
C GLY A 79 -16.94 -12.34 -16.87
N LYS A 80 -17.44 -13.57 -16.68
CA LYS A 80 -18.71 -13.83 -16.00
C LYS A 80 -18.49 -13.99 -14.49
N PRO A 81 -19.46 -13.63 -13.64
CA PRO A 81 -19.35 -13.91 -12.20
C PRO A 81 -19.08 -15.39 -11.93
N ILE A 82 -18.19 -15.68 -10.97
CA ILE A 82 -17.89 -17.06 -10.54
C ILE A 82 -18.91 -17.59 -9.54
N GLU A 83 -18.88 -18.92 -9.31
CA GLU A 83 -19.59 -19.58 -8.22
C GLU A 83 -18.60 -20.26 -7.26
N PRO A 84 -18.64 -19.97 -5.94
CA PRO A 84 -19.48 -18.98 -5.29
C PRO A 84 -19.08 -17.53 -5.66
N PRO A 85 -20.02 -16.58 -5.70
CA PRO A 85 -19.76 -15.21 -6.16
C PRO A 85 -18.93 -14.37 -5.18
N HIS A 86 -18.74 -14.86 -3.95
CA HIS A 86 -17.98 -14.19 -2.92
C HIS A 86 -17.27 -15.21 -2.01
N PRO A 87 -16.14 -14.83 -1.39
CA PRO A 87 -15.45 -15.66 -0.42
C PRO A 87 -16.26 -15.78 0.88
N SER A 88 -15.94 -16.80 1.67
CA SER A 88 -16.38 -16.88 3.07
C SER A 88 -15.60 -15.91 3.96
N LEU A 89 -16.16 -15.60 5.15
CA LEU A 89 -15.46 -14.76 6.14
C LEU A 89 -14.10 -15.37 6.55
N GLU A 90 -14.01 -16.69 6.69
CA GLU A 90 -12.75 -17.37 7.01
C GLU A 90 -11.68 -17.14 5.94
N GLU A 91 -12.06 -17.13 4.65
CA GLU A 91 -11.14 -16.85 3.55
C GLU A 91 -10.67 -15.39 3.54
N ILE A 92 -11.57 -14.46 3.83
CA ILE A 92 -11.25 -13.02 3.96
C ILE A 92 -10.25 -12.83 5.11
N GLN A 93 -10.54 -13.38 6.29
CA GLN A 93 -9.67 -13.28 7.46
C GLN A 93 -8.31 -13.95 7.23
N ALA A 94 -8.28 -15.09 6.55
CA ALA A 94 -7.02 -15.74 6.17
C ALA A 94 -6.19 -14.86 5.22
N TYR A 95 -6.83 -14.15 4.30
CA TYR A 95 -6.15 -13.23 3.37
C TYR A 95 -5.62 -12.00 4.10
N THR A 96 -6.45 -11.32 4.89
CA THR A 96 -6.00 -10.12 5.60
C THR A 96 -4.91 -10.42 6.63
N PHE A 97 -4.94 -11.63 7.21
CA PHE A 97 -3.89 -12.09 8.12
C PHE A 97 -2.52 -12.19 7.44
N LEU A 98 -2.42 -12.43 6.13
CA LEU A 98 -1.14 -12.48 5.40
C LEU A 98 -0.24 -11.28 5.71
N PHE A 99 -0.85 -10.10 5.85
CA PHE A 99 -0.16 -8.82 6.04
C PHE A 99 0.06 -8.45 7.51
N SER A 100 -0.22 -9.37 8.44
CA SER A 100 0.09 -9.21 9.85
C SER A 100 1.60 -9.00 10.07
N PRO A 101 2.01 -8.09 10.98
CA PRO A 101 3.42 -7.88 11.30
C PRO A 101 4.12 -9.15 11.84
N GLN A 102 3.35 -10.12 12.35
CA GLN A 102 3.90 -11.38 12.86
C GLN A 102 4.39 -12.32 11.75
N ASN A 103 3.89 -12.14 10.52
CA ASN A 103 4.08 -13.11 9.47
C ASN A 103 5.40 -12.94 8.73
N ASN A 104 5.98 -14.07 8.34
CA ASN A 104 6.90 -14.13 7.22
C ASN A 104 6.07 -14.34 5.96
N LEU A 105 6.00 -13.32 5.10
CA LEU A 105 5.06 -13.28 3.98
C LEU A 105 5.18 -14.47 3.02
N PRO A 106 6.39 -14.89 2.56
CA PRO A 106 6.53 -16.08 1.69
C PRO A 106 5.94 -17.35 2.32
N THR A 107 6.24 -17.60 3.61
CA THR A 107 5.71 -18.77 4.31
C THR A 107 4.20 -18.67 4.48
N ALA A 108 3.68 -17.48 4.82
CA ALA A 108 2.26 -17.24 5.01
C ALA A 108 1.48 -17.45 3.70
N LEU A 109 1.98 -16.95 2.57
CA LEU A 109 1.39 -17.14 1.24
C LEU A 109 1.35 -18.61 0.81
N ASN A 110 2.46 -19.33 0.99
CA ASN A 110 2.51 -20.75 0.70
C ASN A 110 1.50 -21.53 1.56
N ASN A 111 1.38 -21.20 2.85
CA ASN A 111 0.42 -21.85 3.74
C ASN A 111 -1.02 -21.49 3.39
N PHE A 112 -1.28 -20.22 3.04
CA PHE A 112 -2.59 -19.73 2.62
C PHE A 112 -3.14 -20.53 1.43
N ALA A 113 -2.29 -20.82 0.43
CA ALA A 113 -2.65 -21.64 -0.72
C ALA A 113 -2.70 -23.15 -0.42
N LYS A 114 -1.80 -23.67 0.42
CA LYS A 114 -1.72 -25.12 0.72
C LYS A 114 -2.84 -25.64 1.62
N SER A 115 -3.34 -24.83 2.55
CA SER A 115 -4.43 -25.22 3.45
C SER A 115 -5.82 -24.87 2.94
N ALA A 116 -5.92 -24.25 1.75
CA ALA A 116 -7.20 -23.98 1.10
C ALA A 116 -7.79 -25.28 0.49
N LYS A 117 -9.11 -25.42 0.56
CA LYS A 117 -9.85 -26.47 -0.17
C LYS A 117 -9.74 -26.19 -1.68
N ALA A 118 -9.79 -27.23 -2.51
CA ALA A 118 -9.48 -27.13 -3.94
C ALA A 118 -10.38 -26.13 -4.70
N ASP A 119 -11.68 -26.11 -4.38
CA ASP A 119 -12.69 -25.38 -5.15
C ASP A 119 -13.08 -24.04 -4.50
N THR A 120 -12.17 -23.39 -3.79
CA THR A 120 -12.46 -22.09 -3.13
C THR A 120 -11.64 -20.95 -3.71
N LEU A 121 -12.18 -19.75 -3.59
CA LEU A 121 -11.53 -18.51 -4.00
C LEU A 121 -10.13 -18.37 -3.40
N ARG A 122 -9.99 -18.68 -2.11
CA ARG A 122 -8.70 -18.69 -1.41
C ARG A 122 -7.62 -19.49 -2.12
N LYS A 123 -7.96 -20.63 -2.73
CA LYS A 123 -6.99 -21.46 -3.44
C LYS A 123 -6.45 -20.73 -4.67
N SER A 124 -7.34 -20.20 -5.50
CA SER A 124 -6.99 -19.47 -6.72
C SER A 124 -6.22 -18.18 -6.41
N ILE A 125 -6.68 -17.41 -5.41
CA ILE A 125 -6.01 -16.20 -4.95
C ILE A 125 -4.61 -16.54 -4.42
N GLY A 126 -4.51 -17.59 -3.58
CA GLY A 126 -3.24 -18.01 -3.00
C GLY A 126 -2.23 -18.48 -4.05
N ASN A 127 -2.69 -19.19 -5.09
CA ASN A 127 -1.84 -19.57 -6.21
C ASN A 127 -1.35 -18.32 -6.96
N HIS A 128 -2.25 -17.40 -7.33
CA HIS A 128 -1.90 -16.15 -8.00
C HIS A 128 -0.85 -15.34 -7.22
N LEU A 129 -1.07 -15.14 -5.92
CA LEU A 129 -0.12 -14.39 -5.10
C LEU A 129 1.24 -15.08 -4.95
N ASN A 130 1.27 -16.42 -4.90
CA ASN A 130 2.54 -17.18 -4.88
C ASN A 130 3.26 -17.08 -6.24
N ASP A 131 2.54 -17.19 -7.35
CA ASP A 131 3.12 -17.08 -8.69
C ASP A 131 3.70 -15.69 -8.96
N ARG A 132 3.10 -14.66 -8.34
CA ARG A 132 3.59 -13.28 -8.42
C ARG A 132 4.72 -12.99 -7.42
N LEU A 133 4.85 -13.73 -6.33
CA LEU A 133 5.96 -13.54 -5.39
C LEU A 133 7.29 -13.87 -6.08
N PHE A 134 8.21 -12.91 -6.06
CA PHE A 134 9.56 -13.07 -6.59
C PHE A 134 10.54 -12.54 -5.56
N ASN A 135 11.55 -13.34 -5.18
CA ASN A 135 12.54 -12.89 -4.21
C ASN A 135 13.92 -13.50 -4.51
N LYS A 136 14.83 -12.69 -5.07
CA LYS A 136 16.26 -13.00 -5.18
C LYS A 136 17.06 -12.52 -3.97
N SER A 137 16.46 -11.70 -3.11
CA SER A 137 17.13 -11.16 -1.93
C SER A 137 17.18 -12.17 -0.79
N THR A 138 18.27 -12.18 -0.04
CA THR A 138 18.46 -13.12 1.08
C THR A 138 17.89 -12.61 2.40
N ASN A 139 17.77 -11.29 2.60
CA ASN A 139 17.48 -10.70 3.92
C ASN A 139 16.60 -9.42 3.91
N LEU A 140 15.88 -9.14 2.81
CA LEU A 140 15.01 -7.94 2.77
C LEU A 140 13.64 -8.17 3.43
N ILE A 141 13.05 -9.36 3.28
CA ILE A 141 11.76 -9.69 3.87
C ILE A 141 11.94 -10.06 5.36
N PRO A 142 11.03 -9.66 6.27
CA PRO A 142 11.08 -10.09 7.66
C PRO A 142 11.22 -11.61 7.80
N SER A 143 12.19 -12.04 8.61
CA SER A 143 12.39 -13.45 8.93
C SER A 143 11.19 -14.04 9.69
N LYS A 144 11.15 -15.37 9.81
CA LYS A 144 10.19 -16.04 10.67
C LYS A 144 10.32 -15.50 12.10
N ARG A 145 9.18 -15.28 12.77
CA ARG A 145 9.17 -14.84 14.16
C ARG A 145 9.89 -15.87 15.04
N ASP A 146 10.79 -15.37 15.87
CA ASP A 146 11.37 -16.12 16.98
C ASP A 146 10.38 -16.07 18.16
N PRO A 147 9.82 -17.21 18.63
CA PRO A 147 8.91 -17.23 19.76
C PRO A 147 9.51 -16.71 21.06
N LYS A 148 10.85 -16.70 21.19
CA LYS A 148 11.56 -16.18 22.37
C LYS A 148 11.64 -14.66 22.39
N LYS A 149 11.32 -14.00 21.26
CA LYS A 149 11.32 -12.54 21.16
C LYS A 149 9.89 -11.99 21.31
N PRO A 150 9.75 -10.75 21.82
CA PRO A 150 8.47 -10.07 21.83
C PRO A 150 7.80 -10.10 20.45
N ALA A 151 6.47 -10.16 20.45
CA ALA A 151 5.69 -10.08 19.22
C ALA A 151 6.00 -8.76 18.50
N ARG A 152 6.08 -8.79 17.17
CA ARG A 152 6.29 -7.57 16.37
C ARG A 152 5.05 -6.68 16.45
N GLN A 153 5.06 -5.65 17.27
CA GLN A 153 3.95 -4.70 17.31
C GLN A 153 4.19 -3.61 16.28
N HIS A 154 3.16 -3.29 15.50
CA HIS A 154 3.20 -2.21 14.52
C HIS A 154 1.79 -1.68 14.33
N LYS A 155 1.52 -0.52 14.95
CA LYS A 155 0.25 0.18 14.82
C LYS A 155 0.11 0.70 13.40
N ASN A 156 -1.02 0.45 12.75
CA ASN A 156 -1.27 0.93 11.39
C ASN A 156 -2.79 1.13 11.19
N PRO A 157 -3.30 2.35 11.48
CA PRO A 157 -4.72 2.68 11.31
C PRO A 157 -5.27 2.35 9.93
N TYR A 158 -4.46 2.54 8.89
CA TYR A 158 -4.89 2.26 7.53
C TYR A 158 -5.06 0.76 7.28
N LEU A 159 -4.16 -0.06 7.81
CA LEU A 159 -4.27 -1.52 7.70
C LEU A 159 -5.51 -2.03 8.43
N ASP A 160 -5.87 -1.46 9.58
CA ASP A 160 -7.07 -1.86 10.33
C ASP A 160 -8.36 -1.52 9.57
N LEU A 161 -8.46 -0.30 9.04
CA LEU A 161 -9.59 0.09 8.19
C LEU A 161 -9.63 -0.66 6.86
N TRP A 162 -8.47 -1.05 6.31
CA TRP A 162 -8.39 -1.91 5.14
C TRP A 162 -8.94 -3.31 5.43
N LYS A 163 -8.61 -3.92 6.58
CA LYS A 163 -9.20 -5.21 6.98
C LYS A 163 -10.72 -5.13 7.05
N TYR A 164 -11.24 -4.09 7.71
CA TYR A 164 -12.68 -3.83 7.73
C TYR A 164 -13.26 -3.75 6.31
N SER A 165 -12.61 -3.00 5.41
CA SER A 165 -13.10 -2.90 4.02
C SER A 165 -13.08 -4.23 3.28
N CYS A 166 -12.15 -5.14 3.61
CA CYS A 166 -12.12 -6.47 3.03
C CYS A 166 -13.32 -7.30 3.49
N GLU A 167 -13.62 -7.28 4.79
CA GLU A 167 -14.78 -7.98 5.36
C GLU A 167 -16.10 -7.40 4.82
N GLU A 168 -16.22 -6.07 4.85
CA GLU A 168 -17.41 -5.33 4.46
C GLU A 168 -17.75 -5.50 2.98
N LEU A 169 -16.72 -5.53 2.12
CA LEU A 169 -16.87 -5.67 0.67
C LEU A 169 -16.69 -7.10 0.16
N GLU A 170 -16.57 -8.08 1.04
CA GLU A 170 -16.44 -9.50 0.67
C GLU A 170 -15.21 -9.77 -0.22
N TRP A 171 -14.08 -9.19 0.16
CA TRP A 171 -12.82 -9.23 -0.58
C TRP A 171 -11.76 -10.06 0.15
N ALA A 172 -11.22 -11.07 -0.53
CA ALA A 172 -10.20 -12.00 -0.03
C ALA A 172 -8.93 -11.98 -0.90
N GLY A 173 -8.80 -11.00 -1.80
CA GLY A 173 -7.61 -10.78 -2.61
C GLY A 173 -7.80 -10.97 -4.12
N PRO A 174 -6.75 -10.65 -4.90
CA PRO A 174 -6.83 -10.59 -6.36
C PRO A 174 -6.81 -11.95 -7.04
N LEU A 175 -7.46 -12.00 -8.20
CA LEU A 175 -7.34 -13.05 -9.20
C LEU A 175 -6.76 -12.46 -10.50
N PRO A 176 -6.16 -13.29 -11.38
CA PRO A 176 -5.80 -12.86 -12.73
C PRO A 176 -6.97 -12.24 -13.49
N SER A 177 -8.18 -12.80 -13.33
CA SER A 177 -9.43 -12.30 -13.94
C SER A 177 -9.92 -10.98 -13.36
N GLY A 178 -9.26 -10.43 -12.32
CA GLY A 178 -9.52 -9.08 -11.83
C GLY A 178 -9.34 -7.99 -12.89
N THR A 179 -8.67 -8.31 -14.01
CA THR A 179 -8.64 -7.46 -15.21
C THR A 179 -10.01 -7.21 -15.84
N TYR A 180 -11.06 -7.96 -15.50
CA TYR A 180 -12.44 -7.71 -15.93
C TYR A 180 -13.20 -6.77 -14.97
N THR A 181 -12.69 -6.55 -13.76
CA THR A 181 -13.31 -5.64 -12.81
C THR A 181 -13.15 -4.20 -13.29
N ARG A 182 -14.28 -3.54 -13.57
CA ARG A 182 -14.37 -2.15 -14.06
C ARG A 182 -14.96 -1.18 -13.05
N ILE A 183 -15.35 -1.68 -11.89
CA ILE A 183 -15.94 -0.91 -10.80
C ILE A 183 -14.89 -0.58 -9.74
N SER A 184 -15.18 0.39 -8.90
CA SER A 184 -14.44 0.66 -7.66
C SER A 184 -15.43 1.10 -6.60
N HIS A 185 -15.26 0.63 -5.37
CA HIS A 185 -16.20 0.95 -4.30
C HIS A 185 -16.00 2.39 -3.79
N HIS A 186 -17.09 3.02 -3.35
CA HIS A 186 -17.13 4.38 -2.80
C HIS A 186 -16.22 4.58 -1.57
N ILE A 187 -15.80 3.50 -0.91
CA ILE A 187 -14.88 3.57 0.22
C ILE A 187 -13.47 4.04 -0.19
N LEU A 188 -13.08 3.78 -1.44
CA LEU A 188 -11.72 3.97 -1.90
C LEU A 188 -11.30 5.46 -1.91
N PRO A 189 -12.10 6.41 -2.45
CA PRO A 189 -11.78 7.83 -2.33
C PRO A 189 -11.67 8.31 -0.87
N ILE A 190 -12.49 7.77 0.04
CA ILE A 190 -12.39 8.11 1.47
C ILE A 190 -10.99 7.76 1.96
N PHE A 191 -10.54 6.53 1.74
CA PHE A 191 -9.25 6.06 2.22
C PHE A 191 -8.07 6.75 1.53
N TYR A 192 -8.14 7.00 0.23
CA TYR A 192 -7.08 7.69 -0.50
C TYR A 192 -6.82 9.09 0.05
N HIS A 193 -7.90 9.82 0.36
CA HIS A 193 -7.81 11.17 0.92
C HIS A 193 -7.28 11.22 2.36
N HIS A 194 -7.47 10.16 3.14
CA HIS A 194 -6.97 10.10 4.51
C HIS A 194 -5.62 9.43 4.64
N PHE A 195 -5.25 8.46 3.81
CA PHE A 195 -4.06 7.62 4.01
C PHE A 195 -3.23 7.35 2.74
N GLY A 196 -3.67 7.79 1.56
CA GLY A 196 -2.99 7.54 0.29
C GLY A 196 -3.44 6.24 -0.40
N CYS A 197 -2.87 5.94 -1.58
CA CYS A 197 -3.48 4.99 -2.51
C CYS A 197 -3.24 3.50 -2.22
N VAL A 198 -2.24 3.17 -1.42
CA VAL A 198 -1.85 1.78 -1.10
C VAL A 198 -1.42 1.68 0.36
N VAL A 199 -1.78 0.57 1.01
CA VAL A 199 -1.54 0.37 2.45
C VAL A 199 -0.08 -0.09 2.69
N PRO A 200 0.72 0.62 3.49
CA PRO A 200 2.07 0.17 3.85
C PRO A 200 2.00 -0.99 4.85
N SER A 201 2.15 -2.23 4.37
CA SER A 201 2.28 -3.38 5.29
C SER A 201 3.59 -3.31 6.09
N TYR A 202 3.62 -3.93 7.27
CA TYR A 202 4.84 -4.03 8.08
C TYR A 202 6.02 -4.61 7.27
N ALA A 203 5.76 -5.64 6.46
CA ALA A 203 6.78 -6.25 5.63
C ALA A 203 7.35 -5.28 4.58
N ALA A 204 6.51 -4.42 3.99
CA ALA A 204 6.96 -3.41 3.03
C ALA A 204 7.82 -2.32 3.69
N LEU A 205 7.38 -1.82 4.85
CA LEU A 205 8.15 -0.85 5.64
C LEU A 205 9.49 -1.44 6.10
N HIS A 206 9.50 -2.72 6.50
CA HIS A 206 10.73 -3.44 6.87
C HIS A 206 11.72 -3.52 5.69
N VAL A 207 11.23 -3.83 4.49
CA VAL A 207 12.06 -3.88 3.27
C VAL A 207 12.70 -2.53 3.00
N LEU A 208 11.92 -1.45 2.99
CA LEU A 208 12.42 -0.08 2.78
C LEU A 208 13.42 0.32 3.86
N ALA A 209 13.12 0.04 5.13
CA ALA A 209 14.03 0.31 6.23
C ALA A 209 15.35 -0.46 6.06
N LYS A 210 15.30 -1.75 5.69
CA LYS A 210 16.50 -2.55 5.40
C LYS A 210 17.31 -2.02 4.21
N LEU A 211 16.63 -1.58 3.15
CA LEU A 211 17.25 -0.99 1.96
C LEU A 211 17.89 0.38 2.25
N ALA A 212 17.45 1.11 3.27
CA ALA A 212 18.09 2.37 3.63
C ALA A 212 19.31 2.18 4.54
N GLN A 213 19.36 1.08 5.31
CA GLN A 213 20.44 0.84 6.24
C GLN A 213 21.76 0.50 5.52
N PRO A 214 22.88 1.08 5.98
CA PRO A 214 24.19 0.80 5.43
C PRO A 214 24.68 -0.59 5.83
N ALA A 215 25.61 -1.15 5.05
CA ALA A 215 26.22 -2.43 5.38
C ALA A 215 27.14 -2.33 6.61
N LYS A 216 27.74 -1.16 6.84
CA LYS A 216 28.59 -0.87 8.01
C LYS A 216 28.03 0.31 8.81
N PRO A 217 27.00 0.11 9.66
CA PRO A 217 26.37 1.19 10.41
C PRO A 217 27.32 2.03 11.27
N ALA A 218 28.44 1.46 11.73
CA ALA A 218 29.43 2.22 12.49
C ALA A 218 30.26 3.23 11.65
N LYS A 219 30.23 3.14 10.32
CA LYS A 219 31.11 3.91 9.41
C LYS A 219 30.38 4.66 8.32
N GLU A 220 29.15 4.27 8.03
CA GLU A 220 28.36 4.77 6.92
C GLU A 220 27.03 5.30 7.44
N ASP A 221 26.54 6.37 6.82
CA ASP A 221 25.23 6.93 7.15
C ASP A 221 24.09 6.15 6.51
N VAL A 222 22.88 6.35 7.03
CA VAL A 222 21.67 5.80 6.43
C VAL A 222 21.46 6.46 5.07
N LEU A 223 21.14 5.66 4.06
CA LEU A 223 20.78 6.18 2.75
C LEU A 223 19.43 6.87 2.84
N PRO A 224 19.30 8.13 2.40
CA PRO A 224 18.01 8.80 2.39
C PRO A 224 16.99 8.05 1.52
N ILE A 225 15.78 7.88 2.03
CA ILE A 225 14.62 7.41 1.27
C ILE A 225 13.93 8.65 0.70
N LEU A 226 13.91 8.77 -0.62
CA LEU A 226 13.22 9.84 -1.36
C LEU A 226 11.83 9.33 -1.75
N ASP A 227 10.81 9.70 -0.96
CA ASP A 227 9.40 9.45 -1.27
C ASP A 227 8.91 10.52 -2.25
N ILE A 228 9.10 10.28 -3.56
CA ILE A 228 8.78 11.25 -4.62
C ILE A 228 7.37 11.00 -5.15
N GLY A 229 6.55 12.04 -5.12
CA GLY A 229 5.09 11.92 -5.29
C GLY A 229 4.43 11.43 -4.00
N SER A 230 4.93 11.87 -2.84
CA SER A 230 4.51 11.38 -1.52
C SER A 230 3.03 11.60 -1.19
N GLY A 231 2.33 12.45 -1.95
CA GLY A 231 0.93 12.80 -1.71
C GLY A 231 0.72 13.38 -0.32
N ASN A 232 -0.18 12.77 0.47
CA ASN A 232 -0.40 13.17 1.85
C ASN A 232 0.69 12.74 2.84
N GLY A 233 1.71 12.00 2.39
CA GLY A 233 2.86 11.60 3.18
C GLY A 233 2.63 10.49 4.20
N TYR A 234 1.55 9.71 4.08
CA TYR A 234 1.30 8.60 5.02
C TYR A 234 2.44 7.57 5.04
N TRP A 235 2.97 7.19 3.87
CA TRP A 235 4.11 6.26 3.78
C TRP A 235 5.36 6.84 4.46
N THR A 236 5.66 8.12 4.22
CA THR A 236 6.73 8.83 4.92
C THR A 236 6.53 8.82 6.44
N TYR A 237 5.32 9.13 6.92
CA TYR A 237 4.99 9.08 8.35
C TYR A 237 5.20 7.70 8.96
N MET A 238 4.72 6.65 8.27
CA MET A 238 4.86 5.27 8.71
C MET A 238 6.31 4.78 8.74
N LEU A 239 7.14 5.22 7.79
CA LEU A 239 8.58 4.92 7.78
C LEU A 239 9.31 5.63 8.92
N ARG A 240 9.02 6.92 9.16
CA ARG A 240 9.63 7.70 10.25
C ARG A 240 9.30 7.12 11.63
N ASN A 241 8.11 6.53 11.77
CA ASN A 241 7.65 5.87 13.00
C ASN A 241 7.91 4.35 13.01
N PHE A 242 8.64 3.82 12.03
CA PHE A 242 8.90 2.38 11.97
C PHE A 242 9.84 1.95 13.11
N PRO A 243 9.56 0.86 13.84
CA PRO A 243 10.39 0.38 14.93
C PRO A 243 11.71 -0.23 14.42
N ILE A 244 12.72 0.62 14.22
CA ILE A 244 14.01 0.26 13.61
C ILE A 244 14.75 -0.85 14.37
N ALA A 245 14.56 -0.96 15.68
CA ALA A 245 15.08 -2.07 16.47
C ALA A 245 14.65 -3.45 15.92
N HIS A 246 13.48 -3.53 15.26
CA HIS A 246 12.99 -4.79 14.67
C HIS A 246 13.83 -5.28 13.48
N ILE A 247 14.62 -4.39 12.86
CA ILE A 247 15.56 -4.73 11.79
C ILE A 247 17.00 -4.86 12.30
N GLY A 248 17.22 -4.86 13.63
CA GLY A 248 18.54 -5.11 14.23
C GLY A 248 19.54 -3.95 14.09
N THR A 249 19.05 -2.73 13.98
CA THR A 249 19.85 -1.49 13.96
C THR A 249 19.23 -0.46 14.90
N SER A 250 19.97 0.60 15.20
CA SER A 250 19.52 1.74 16.00
C SER A 250 19.52 3.05 15.22
N LYS A 251 20.05 3.07 13.98
CA LYS A 251 20.12 4.30 13.18
C LYS A 251 18.73 4.67 12.64
N PRO A 252 18.20 5.86 12.97
CA PRO A 252 16.90 6.30 12.46
C PRO A 252 16.93 6.42 10.94
N LEU A 253 15.77 6.29 10.30
CA LEU A 253 15.65 6.50 8.85
C LEU A 253 15.70 7.99 8.53
N ASP A 254 16.39 8.34 7.44
CA ASP A 254 16.23 9.63 6.77
C ASP A 254 15.19 9.44 5.66
N VAL A 255 13.98 9.97 5.87
CA VAL A 255 12.88 9.87 4.90
C VAL A 255 12.45 11.26 4.50
N ARG A 256 12.56 11.56 3.21
CA ARG A 256 12.28 12.87 2.64
C ARG A 256 11.08 12.74 1.71
N ALA A 257 10.00 13.42 2.07
CA ALA A 257 8.82 13.52 1.23
C ALA A 257 9.00 14.66 0.22
N ILE A 258 8.80 14.36 -1.05
CA ILE A 258 8.89 15.31 -2.16
C ILE A 258 7.61 15.23 -2.96
N ASP A 259 6.89 16.34 -3.10
CA ASP A 259 5.64 16.39 -3.86
C ASP A 259 5.44 17.79 -4.43
N ASN A 260 4.77 17.90 -5.58
CA ASN A 260 4.46 19.19 -6.19
C ASN A 260 3.09 19.75 -5.74
N GLN A 261 2.37 19.00 -4.90
CA GLN A 261 1.06 19.30 -4.32
C GLN A 261 -0.04 19.60 -5.34
N ILE A 262 0.06 19.06 -6.56
CA ILE A 262 -1.01 19.17 -7.56
C ILE A 262 -2.25 18.39 -7.13
N SER A 263 -2.06 17.27 -6.42
CA SER A 263 -3.18 16.47 -5.90
C SER A 263 -3.67 17.01 -4.57
N GLU A 264 -4.99 17.21 -4.45
CA GLU A 264 -5.62 17.60 -3.19
C GLU A 264 -5.93 16.38 -2.32
N TYR A 265 -5.55 16.44 -1.05
CA TYR A 265 -5.88 15.45 -0.02
C TYR A 265 -6.65 16.10 1.12
N ARG A 266 -7.52 15.33 1.77
CA ARG A 266 -8.23 15.78 2.97
C ARG A 266 -7.32 15.87 4.19
N VAL A 267 -6.35 14.97 4.30
CA VAL A 267 -5.39 14.85 5.42
C VAL A 267 -3.98 15.03 4.90
N SER A 268 -3.09 15.64 5.71
CA SER A 268 -1.64 15.61 5.51
C SER A 268 -0.98 15.02 6.76
N TRP A 269 -0.17 13.96 6.60
CA TRP A 269 0.48 13.24 7.70
C TRP A 269 1.82 13.83 8.11
N ILE A 270 2.36 14.72 7.30
CA ILE A 270 3.62 15.41 7.53
C ILE A 270 3.45 16.88 7.16
N LYS A 271 4.25 17.74 7.77
CA LYS A 271 4.21 19.20 7.56
C LYS A 271 5.41 19.70 6.75
N ASP A 272 6.44 18.87 6.62
CA ASP A 272 7.75 19.20 6.05
C ASP A 272 7.96 18.63 4.63
N THR A 273 6.87 18.43 3.88
CA THR A 273 6.96 18.03 2.46
C THR A 273 7.78 19.05 1.68
N ILE A 274 8.80 18.58 0.96
CA ILE A 274 9.62 19.41 0.10
C ILE A 274 8.83 19.68 -1.18
N ILE A 275 8.33 20.91 -1.33
CA ILE A 275 7.45 21.28 -2.45
C ILE A 275 8.28 21.56 -3.71
N THR A 276 8.40 20.56 -4.57
CA THR A 276 9.10 20.67 -5.87
C THR A 276 8.74 19.51 -6.79
N ASP A 277 9.05 19.64 -8.08
CA ASP A 277 8.98 18.52 -9.02
C ASP A 277 10.07 17.48 -8.70
N GLY A 278 9.73 16.19 -8.84
CA GLY A 278 10.65 15.10 -8.54
C GLY A 278 11.93 15.13 -9.35
N LYS A 279 11.88 15.47 -10.64
CA LYS A 279 13.09 15.56 -11.48
C LYS A 279 13.91 16.79 -11.14
N GLU A 280 13.27 17.91 -10.81
CA GLU A 280 13.98 19.08 -10.31
C GLU A 280 14.72 18.78 -9.01
N TYR A 281 14.08 18.05 -8.09
CA TYR A 281 14.72 17.61 -6.86
C TYR A 281 15.97 16.78 -7.16
N LEU A 282 15.83 15.74 -7.99
CA LEU A 282 16.96 14.88 -8.37
C LEU A 282 18.09 15.69 -9.03
N LYS A 283 17.78 16.62 -9.94
CA LYS A 283 18.78 17.47 -10.59
C LYS A 283 19.59 18.30 -9.59
N LYS A 284 18.95 18.80 -8.53
CA LYS A 284 19.60 19.60 -7.46
C LYS A 284 20.39 18.74 -6.47
N HIS A 285 20.19 17.42 -6.47
CA HIS A 285 20.79 16.47 -5.52
C HIS A 285 21.53 15.34 -6.24
N GLU A 286 22.36 15.69 -7.23
CA GLU A 286 23.26 14.76 -7.94
C GLU A 286 22.56 13.54 -8.55
N GLY A 287 21.32 13.69 -9.00
CA GLY A 287 20.50 12.59 -9.52
C GLY A 287 20.01 11.61 -8.46
N GLY A 288 20.13 11.91 -7.17
CA GLY A 288 19.76 11.01 -6.07
C GLY A 288 20.77 9.87 -5.84
N LYS A 289 22.04 10.08 -6.18
CA LYS A 289 23.11 9.14 -5.82
C LYS A 289 23.13 8.89 -4.31
N GLY A 290 23.41 7.65 -3.92
CA GLY A 290 23.42 7.27 -2.49
C GLY A 290 22.06 7.31 -1.80
N CYS A 291 20.95 7.34 -2.55
CA CYS A 291 19.60 7.34 -2.00
C CYS A 291 18.83 6.06 -2.41
N VAL A 292 17.73 5.80 -1.71
CA VAL A 292 16.67 4.87 -2.12
C VAL A 292 15.53 5.70 -2.72
N LEU A 293 15.16 5.46 -3.97
CA LEU A 293 13.96 6.06 -4.55
C LEU A 293 12.73 5.25 -4.14
N LEU A 294 11.74 5.90 -3.54
CA LEU A 294 10.43 5.34 -3.27
C LEU A 294 9.38 6.07 -4.13
N LEU A 295 8.63 5.29 -4.91
CA LEU A 295 7.45 5.76 -5.65
C LEU A 295 6.23 5.02 -5.13
N VAL A 296 5.33 5.74 -4.47
CA VAL A 296 4.06 5.19 -3.99
C VAL A 296 2.95 5.58 -4.94
N TYR A 297 2.37 4.57 -5.59
CA TYR A 297 1.28 4.71 -6.55
C TYR A 297 1.54 5.78 -7.63
N PRO A 298 2.71 5.77 -8.31
CA PRO A 298 3.08 6.83 -9.23
C PRO A 298 2.08 6.95 -10.39
N GLN A 299 1.89 8.16 -10.91
CA GLN A 299 0.90 8.43 -11.96
C GLN A 299 1.20 7.66 -13.24
N ALA A 300 0.19 6.96 -13.78
CA ALA A 300 0.27 6.28 -15.08
C ALA A 300 0.27 7.25 -16.28
N THR A 301 -0.33 8.42 -16.09
CA THR A 301 -0.51 9.45 -17.13
C THR A 301 0.44 10.64 -16.93
N GLY A 302 0.51 11.53 -17.92
CA GLY A 302 1.24 12.79 -17.78
C GLY A 302 2.76 12.66 -17.88
N GLY A 303 3.29 11.46 -18.16
CA GLY A 303 4.72 11.25 -18.37
C GLY A 303 5.57 11.48 -17.13
N PHE A 304 5.04 11.24 -15.93
CA PHE A 304 5.77 11.41 -14.67
C PHE A 304 6.78 10.27 -14.43
N THR A 305 6.29 9.02 -14.34
CA THR A 305 7.06 7.87 -13.84
C THR A 305 8.31 7.56 -14.67
N GLY A 306 8.17 7.41 -15.98
CA GLY A 306 9.28 7.01 -16.85
C GLY A 306 10.45 7.99 -16.86
N PRO A 307 10.22 9.30 -17.10
CA PRO A 307 11.26 10.32 -17.04
C PRO A 307 11.91 10.46 -15.66
N LEU A 308 11.16 10.32 -14.56
CA LEU A 308 11.72 10.34 -13.21
C LEU A 308 12.67 9.15 -12.98
N LEU A 309 12.22 7.94 -13.31
CA LEU A 309 13.02 6.72 -13.19
C LEU A 309 14.31 6.79 -14.03
N LYS A 310 14.28 7.39 -15.22
CA LYS A 310 15.47 7.61 -16.06
C LYS A 310 16.42 8.66 -15.48
N ALA A 311 15.91 9.63 -14.75
CA ALA A 311 16.72 10.69 -14.13
C ALA A 311 17.43 10.22 -12.85
N PHE A 312 16.93 9.15 -12.22
CA PHE A 312 17.49 8.62 -10.98
C PHE A 312 18.83 7.90 -11.20
N GLN A 313 19.84 8.33 -10.44
CA GLN A 313 21.23 7.84 -10.51
C GLN A 313 21.64 7.03 -9.27
N GLY A 314 20.78 6.88 -8.27
CA GLY A 314 21.01 5.97 -7.14
C GLY A 314 20.88 4.50 -7.54
N ASP A 315 21.00 3.60 -6.57
CA ASP A 315 21.14 2.15 -6.84
C ASP A 315 19.92 1.32 -6.47
N ARG A 316 18.94 1.92 -5.78
CA ARG A 316 17.78 1.22 -5.23
C ARG A 316 16.51 1.98 -5.61
N ILE A 317 15.62 1.31 -6.33
CA ILE A 317 14.31 1.82 -6.71
C ILE A 317 13.26 0.91 -6.07
N VAL A 318 12.31 1.51 -5.37
CA VAL A 318 11.16 0.83 -4.78
C VAL A 318 9.89 1.46 -5.34
N VAL A 319 9.01 0.62 -5.87
CA VAL A 319 7.69 1.05 -6.35
C VAL A 319 6.63 0.28 -5.59
N ALA A 320 5.69 0.97 -4.95
CA ALA A 320 4.48 0.37 -4.38
C ALA A 320 3.31 0.73 -5.30
N GLY A 321 2.65 -0.25 -5.90
CA GLY A 321 1.59 0.03 -6.88
C GLY A 321 0.98 -1.22 -7.48
N THR A 322 0.11 -1.01 -8.48
CA THR A 322 -0.59 -2.12 -9.13
C THR A 322 0.37 -3.05 -9.87
N GLN A 323 0.10 -4.35 -9.78
CA GLN A 323 0.83 -5.40 -10.50
C GLN A 323 -0.01 -6.11 -11.56
N ASN A 324 -1.27 -5.68 -11.73
CA ASN A 324 -2.11 -6.06 -12.85
C ASN A 324 -2.09 -4.96 -13.92
N GLY A 325 -2.36 -5.34 -15.18
CA GLY A 325 -2.38 -4.42 -16.32
C GLY A 325 -3.63 -3.53 -16.38
N ASN A 326 -4.12 -3.02 -15.25
CA ASN A 326 -5.31 -2.16 -15.22
C ASN A 326 -5.04 -0.70 -15.62
N GLY A 327 -3.76 -0.33 -15.77
CA GLY A 327 -3.33 0.99 -16.25
C GLY A 327 -3.45 2.13 -15.24
N PHE A 328 -3.66 1.84 -13.95
CA PHE A 328 -3.83 2.88 -12.93
C PHE A 328 -2.54 3.35 -12.26
N THR A 329 -1.44 2.59 -12.35
CA THR A 329 -0.19 2.94 -11.68
C THR A 329 1.02 2.82 -12.60
N GLY A 330 1.90 3.83 -12.56
CA GLY A 330 3.19 3.84 -13.24
C GLY A 330 3.09 4.07 -14.74
N PHE A 331 2.37 3.20 -15.44
CA PHE A 331 2.18 3.22 -16.89
C PHE A 331 0.79 2.70 -17.28
N GLN A 332 0.26 3.19 -18.40
CA GLN A 332 -1.08 2.80 -18.86
C GLN A 332 -1.10 1.40 -19.50
N ASP A 333 -0.08 1.08 -20.30
CA ASP A 333 -0.10 -0.08 -21.22
C ASP A 333 0.80 -1.24 -20.78
N VAL A 334 1.51 -1.09 -19.65
CA VAL A 334 2.54 -2.05 -19.21
C VAL A 334 2.68 -2.02 -17.69
N ILE A 335 3.03 -3.15 -17.08
CA ILE A 335 3.31 -3.20 -15.65
C ILE A 335 4.73 -2.69 -15.34
N VAL A 336 4.96 -2.23 -14.11
CA VAL A 336 6.18 -1.49 -13.74
C VAL A 336 7.46 -2.29 -13.97
N ASP A 337 7.47 -3.57 -13.62
CA ASP A 337 8.63 -4.45 -13.79
C ASP A 337 8.98 -4.72 -15.25
N GLU A 338 7.98 -4.97 -16.10
CA GLU A 338 8.17 -5.08 -17.55
C GLU A 338 8.75 -3.78 -18.15
N TRP A 339 8.25 -2.63 -17.72
CA TRP A 339 8.79 -1.35 -18.18
C TRP A 339 10.23 -1.14 -17.75
N VAL A 340 10.56 -1.42 -16.48
CA VAL A 340 11.92 -1.29 -15.94
C VAL A 340 12.88 -2.23 -16.65
N GLU A 341 12.52 -3.51 -16.83
CA GLU A 341 13.34 -4.48 -17.56
C GLU A 341 13.63 -4.03 -19.00
N LYS A 342 12.63 -3.47 -19.67
CA LYS A 342 12.78 -2.95 -21.04
C LYS A 342 13.65 -1.69 -21.10
N ASN A 343 13.47 -0.74 -20.18
CA ASN A 343 14.00 0.62 -20.32
C ASN A 343 15.23 0.94 -19.46
N LEU A 344 15.43 0.24 -18.34
CA LEU A 344 16.50 0.50 -17.38
C LEU A 344 17.42 -0.72 -17.25
N LYS A 345 18.20 -0.99 -18.30
CA LYS A 345 19.05 -2.20 -18.40
C LYS A 345 20.06 -2.37 -17.26
N ALA A 346 20.43 -1.26 -16.61
CA ALA A 346 21.32 -1.24 -15.45
C ALA A 346 20.67 -1.76 -14.16
N PHE A 347 19.34 -1.90 -14.12
CA PHE A 347 18.61 -2.41 -12.96
C PHE A 347 18.11 -3.83 -13.22
N GLU A 348 17.92 -4.59 -12.14
CA GLU A 348 17.18 -5.85 -12.14
C GLU A 348 16.15 -5.87 -11.02
N LEU A 349 15.04 -6.57 -11.23
CA LEU A 349 14.08 -6.87 -10.17
C LEU A 349 14.75 -7.84 -9.18
N THR A 350 14.77 -7.48 -7.90
CA THR A 350 15.31 -8.32 -6.81
C THR A 350 14.23 -8.80 -5.84
N LEU A 351 13.13 -8.07 -5.72
CA LEU A 351 11.96 -8.46 -4.93
C LEU A 351 10.67 -7.94 -5.58
N ARG A 352 9.66 -8.80 -5.68
CA ARG A 352 8.26 -8.45 -5.89
C ARG A 352 7.44 -9.19 -4.85
N MET A 353 6.70 -8.47 -4.01
CA MET A 353 5.85 -9.06 -2.99
C MET A 353 4.47 -8.39 -2.95
N PRO A 354 3.39 -9.14 -2.67
CA PRO A 354 2.06 -8.56 -2.63
C PRO A 354 1.92 -7.55 -1.48
N LEU A 355 1.05 -6.58 -1.68
CA LEU A 355 0.61 -5.59 -0.70
C LEU A 355 -0.88 -5.77 -0.39
N PRO A 356 -1.36 -5.23 0.75
CA PRO A 356 -2.79 -5.20 1.02
C PRO A 356 -3.53 -4.47 -0.11
N SER A 357 -4.32 -5.23 -0.87
CA SER A 357 -5.01 -4.74 -2.06
C SER A 357 -6.47 -4.42 -1.73
N PHE A 358 -6.99 -3.28 -2.17
CA PHE A 358 -8.42 -2.98 -2.09
C PHE A 358 -9.22 -3.87 -3.04
N ALA A 359 -10.53 -3.95 -2.80
CA ALA A 359 -11.44 -4.73 -3.64
C ALA A 359 -11.29 -4.35 -5.13
N GLY A 360 -11.06 -5.36 -5.97
CA GLY A 360 -10.83 -5.18 -7.41
C GLY A 360 -9.43 -4.66 -7.80
N LYS A 361 -8.50 -4.54 -6.85
CA LYS A 361 -7.10 -4.14 -7.10
C LYS A 361 -6.14 -5.30 -6.87
N ASP A 362 -4.94 -5.18 -7.40
CA ASP A 362 -3.85 -6.14 -7.21
C ASP A 362 -2.55 -5.35 -7.04
N GLU A 363 -2.14 -5.15 -5.80
CA GLU A 363 -1.06 -4.25 -5.40
C GLU A 363 0.18 -5.04 -5.00
N ALA A 364 1.36 -4.52 -5.32
CA ALA A 364 2.65 -5.10 -4.95
C ALA A 364 3.71 -4.04 -4.65
N LEU A 365 4.72 -4.48 -3.92
CA LEU A 365 5.99 -3.78 -3.75
C LEU A 365 7.00 -4.40 -4.71
N PHE A 366 7.62 -3.57 -5.54
CA PHE A 366 8.71 -3.93 -6.43
C PHE A 366 9.99 -3.28 -5.94
N VAL A 367 11.07 -4.05 -5.86
CA VAL A 367 12.42 -3.55 -5.56
C VAL A 367 13.31 -3.89 -6.74
N PHE A 368 13.94 -2.85 -7.27
CA PHE A 368 14.95 -2.96 -8.30
C PHE A 368 16.29 -2.47 -7.75
N GLU A 369 17.33 -3.25 -7.98
CA GLU A 369 18.69 -2.88 -7.62
C GLU A 369 19.55 -2.76 -8.86
N ARG A 370 20.48 -1.81 -8.85
CA ARG A 370 21.47 -1.66 -9.91
C ARG A 370 22.38 -2.88 -9.94
N LYS A 371 22.59 -3.44 -11.13
CA LYS A 371 23.51 -4.56 -11.37
C LYS A 371 24.94 -4.12 -11.02
N LYS A 372 25.67 -5.01 -10.36
CA LYS A 372 27.08 -4.80 -10.02
C LYS A 372 28.01 -5.09 -11.19
#